data_AF-A0A3B6AW01-F1
#
_entry.id   AF-A0A3B6AW01-F1
#
_cell.length_a   1.000
_cell.length_b   1.000
_cell.length_c   1.000
_cell.angle_alpha   90.00
_cell.angle_beta   90.00
_cell.angle_gamma   90.00
#
_symmetry.space_group_name_H-M   'P 1'
#
loop_
_entity.id
_entity.type
_entity.pdbx_description
1 polymer ?
#
loop_
_entity_poly.entity_id
_entity_poly.type
_entity_poly.pdbx_seq_one_letter_code
_entity_poly.pdbx_strand_id
1 'polypeptide(L)'
;MPFAGAVAPCTTILLLLLLVPCAEGQPPEATPPRGMAIGQILSKNGCGAFAGLVAATAGVGQVLREQSDAGLTVFCPDDGAVAAFTPRFSNLTADRQASLLLYHGLAVRSSEVELSLLTRLGGEIEVRTLDRGRWGYGMLTICDCGGTMRLSSSPPSFTMPDEARVTNTVVYNDRLTLYLIDAVLVPGAPAVFDYSDSLVTVCFLLGIVTLVLGSCVLSVIRA
;
A
#
# COMPACT_ATOMS: atom_id res chain seq x y z
N MET A 1 -54.39 -52.56 -49.44
CA MET A 1 -54.67 -52.47 -47.99
C MET A 1 -53.61 -51.57 -47.37
N PRO A 2 -53.98 -50.71 -46.40
CA PRO A 2 -53.45 -49.36 -46.14
C PRO A 2 -52.12 -49.41 -45.34
N PHE A 3 -51.29 -48.38 -45.15
CA PHE A 3 -51.45 -47.02 -44.61
C PHE A 3 -50.21 -46.20 -45.08
N ALA A 4 -50.29 -44.97 -45.62
CA ALA A 4 -50.64 -43.67 -45.03
C ALA A 4 -49.56 -43.05 -44.11
N GLY A 5 -48.94 -41.95 -44.57
CA GLY A 5 -48.27 -40.87 -43.79
C GLY A 5 -46.82 -41.11 -43.37
N ALA A 6 -45.90 -40.15 -43.28
CA ALA A 6 -45.88 -38.75 -43.63
C ALA A 6 -44.40 -38.27 -43.63
N VAL A 7 -44.15 -37.28 -44.47
CA VAL A 7 -42.98 -36.38 -44.56
C VAL A 7 -42.51 -35.81 -43.21
N ALA A 8 -41.17 -35.78 -43.02
CA ALA A 8 -40.29 -34.75 -42.39
C ALA A 8 -40.74 -33.96 -41.12
N PRO A 9 -39.84 -33.36 -40.30
CA PRO A 9 -38.39 -33.29 -40.37
C PRO A 9 -37.66 -33.63 -39.05
N CYS A 10 -36.35 -33.82 -39.18
CA CYS A 10 -35.36 -33.95 -38.13
C CYS A 10 -35.09 -32.58 -37.45
N THR A 11 -36.09 -31.98 -36.82
CA THR A 11 -35.96 -30.67 -36.12
C THR A 11 -36.23 -30.73 -34.62
N THR A 12 -36.61 -31.88 -34.06
CA THR A 12 -36.95 -32.00 -32.62
C THR A 12 -35.78 -32.40 -31.71
N ILE A 13 -34.61 -32.75 -32.26
CA ILE A 13 -33.45 -33.16 -31.44
C ILE A 13 -32.60 -31.96 -30.98
N LEU A 14 -32.71 -30.80 -31.62
CA LEU A 14 -31.93 -29.60 -31.24
C LEU A 14 -32.49 -28.87 -30.01
N LEU A 15 -33.67 -29.22 -29.51
CA LEU A 15 -34.29 -28.55 -28.36
C LEU A 15 -33.96 -29.20 -26.99
N LEU A 16 -33.28 -30.35 -26.95
CA LEU A 16 -32.94 -31.05 -25.70
C LEU A 16 -31.52 -30.79 -25.16
N LEU A 17 -30.66 -30.06 -25.89
CA LEU A 17 -29.26 -29.82 -25.49
C LEU A 17 -29.03 -28.51 -24.70
N LEU A 18 -30.07 -27.74 -24.37
CA LEU A 18 -29.95 -26.45 -23.67
C LEU A 18 -30.20 -26.51 -22.15
N LEU A 19 -30.31 -27.70 -21.54
CA LEU A 19 -30.73 -27.83 -20.14
C LEU A 19 -29.76 -28.60 -19.22
N VAL A 20 -28.49 -28.76 -19.59
CA VAL A 20 -27.48 -29.30 -18.67
C VAL A 20 -26.60 -28.16 -18.16
N PRO A 21 -26.90 -27.56 -17.00
CA PRO A 21 -25.90 -26.78 -16.29
C PRO A 21 -24.86 -27.77 -15.76
N CYS A 22 -23.69 -27.84 -16.42
CA CYS A 22 -22.47 -28.32 -15.77
C CYS A 22 -22.06 -27.30 -14.71
N ALA A 23 -22.74 -27.34 -13.55
CA ALA A 23 -22.25 -26.74 -12.33
C ALA A 23 -21.33 -27.77 -11.68
N GLU A 24 -20.08 -27.79 -12.12
CA GLU A 24 -19.00 -28.51 -11.44
C GLU A 24 -18.81 -27.83 -10.08
N GLY A 25 -19.02 -28.60 -9.00
CA GLY A 25 -19.01 -28.09 -7.64
C GLY A 25 -17.66 -27.52 -7.24
N GLN A 26 -17.50 -26.21 -7.36
CA GLN A 26 -16.48 -25.47 -6.61
C GLN A 26 -16.91 -25.42 -5.14
N PRO A 27 -16.01 -25.73 -4.18
CA PRO A 27 -16.27 -25.54 -2.76
C PRO A 27 -16.80 -24.12 -2.53
N PRO A 28 -17.78 -23.91 -1.62
CA PRO A 28 -18.34 -22.59 -1.40
C PRO A 28 -17.21 -21.62 -1.08
N GLU A 29 -16.87 -20.79 -2.06
CA GLU A 29 -16.02 -19.64 -1.89
C GLU A 29 -16.73 -18.81 -0.84
N ALA A 30 -16.15 -18.81 0.36
CA ALA A 30 -16.71 -18.17 1.53
C ALA A 30 -16.68 -16.67 1.29
N THR A 31 -17.65 -16.19 0.52
CA THR A 31 -17.94 -14.78 0.31
C THR A 31 -18.22 -14.24 1.70
N PRO A 32 -17.30 -13.46 2.25
CA PRO A 32 -17.51 -12.91 3.56
C PRO A 32 -18.70 -11.94 3.48
N PRO A 33 -19.54 -11.85 4.53
CA PRO A 33 -20.75 -11.05 4.48
C PRO A 33 -20.43 -9.61 4.07
N ARG A 34 -21.23 -9.04 3.16
CA ARG A 34 -21.20 -7.59 2.91
C ARG A 34 -21.31 -6.90 4.27
N GLY A 35 -20.27 -6.15 4.65
CA GLY A 35 -20.22 -5.45 5.93
C GLY A 35 -19.22 -6.00 6.96
N MET A 36 -18.37 -6.98 6.63
CA MET A 36 -17.21 -7.25 7.47
C MET A 36 -16.32 -6.00 7.50
N ALA A 37 -16.16 -5.39 8.68
CA ALA A 37 -15.37 -4.17 8.83
C ALA A 37 -13.93 -4.45 8.39
N ILE A 38 -13.33 -3.51 7.63
CA ILE A 38 -11.98 -3.66 7.08
C ILE A 38 -10.95 -4.10 8.14
N GLY A 39 -11.07 -3.59 9.37
CA GLY A 39 -10.23 -4.01 10.50
C GLY A 39 -10.31 -5.51 10.80
N GLN A 40 -11.48 -6.15 10.72
CA GLN A 40 -11.61 -7.59 10.95
C GLN A 40 -10.95 -8.41 9.83
N ILE A 41 -10.95 -7.90 8.60
CA ILE A 41 -10.26 -8.53 7.47
C ILE A 41 -8.74 -8.46 7.72
N LEU A 42 -8.22 -7.28 8.08
CA LEU A 42 -6.80 -7.09 8.38
C LEU A 42 -6.35 -8.00 9.54
N SER A 43 -7.11 -8.04 10.64
CA SER A 43 -6.78 -8.89 11.79
C SER A 43 -6.75 -10.39 11.48
N LYS A 44 -7.63 -10.87 10.60
CA LYS A 44 -7.65 -12.30 10.22
C LYS A 44 -6.48 -12.71 9.34
N ASN A 45 -5.85 -11.76 8.66
CA ASN A 45 -4.84 -12.03 7.64
C ASN A 45 -3.42 -11.72 8.12
N GLY A 46 -3.17 -11.60 9.44
CA GLY A 46 -1.81 -11.50 9.99
C GLY A 46 -1.27 -10.09 10.20
N CYS A 47 -2.13 -9.07 10.15
CA CYS A 47 -1.77 -7.69 10.46
C CYS A 47 -2.75 -7.05 11.46
N GLY A 48 -2.98 -7.75 12.58
CA GLY A 48 -3.90 -7.31 13.63
C GLY A 48 -3.44 -6.06 14.37
N ALA A 49 -2.13 -5.87 14.54
CA ALA A 49 -1.56 -4.68 15.14
C ALA A 49 -1.84 -3.44 14.27
N PHE A 50 -1.64 -3.57 12.94
CA PHE A 50 -2.00 -2.51 11.99
C PHE A 50 -3.50 -2.20 12.02
N ALA A 51 -4.34 -3.23 12.05
CA ALA A 51 -5.79 -3.07 12.18
C ALA A 51 -6.18 -2.31 13.47
N GLY A 52 -5.47 -2.57 14.58
CA GLY A 52 -5.62 -1.86 15.84
C GLY A 52 -5.30 -0.36 15.71
N LEU A 53 -4.19 -0.02 15.04
CA LEU A 53 -3.85 1.38 14.77
C LEU A 53 -4.90 2.08 13.90
N VAL A 54 -5.37 1.42 12.83
CA VAL A 54 -6.45 1.92 11.96
C VAL A 54 -7.75 2.18 12.74
N ALA A 55 -8.07 1.32 13.71
CA ALA A 55 -9.25 1.49 14.56
C ALA A 55 -9.07 2.61 15.59
N ALA A 56 -7.85 2.79 16.12
CA ALA A 56 -7.53 3.80 17.12
C ALA A 56 -7.38 5.21 16.54
N THR A 57 -6.98 5.34 15.27
CA THR A 57 -6.79 6.64 14.62
C THR A 57 -8.09 7.12 13.95
N ALA A 58 -8.59 8.25 14.42
CA ALA A 58 -9.85 8.83 13.94
C ALA A 58 -9.85 9.06 12.42
N GLY A 59 -10.95 8.72 11.77
CA GLY A 59 -11.18 8.94 10.33
C GLY A 59 -10.52 7.93 9.37
N VAL A 60 -9.43 7.27 9.77
CA VAL A 60 -8.69 6.35 8.87
C VAL A 60 -9.55 5.15 8.47
N GLY A 61 -10.16 4.46 9.43
CA GLY A 61 -11.01 3.30 9.15
C GLY A 61 -12.25 3.65 8.31
N GLN A 62 -12.72 4.91 8.35
CA GLN A 62 -13.80 5.36 7.48
C GLN A 62 -13.33 5.55 6.04
N VAL A 63 -12.20 6.22 5.82
CA VAL A 63 -11.62 6.42 4.48
C VAL A 63 -11.35 5.07 3.81
N LEU A 64 -10.73 4.12 4.50
CA LEU A 64 -10.47 2.79 3.93
C LEU A 64 -11.77 2.06 3.56
N ARG A 65 -12.82 2.18 4.38
CA ARG A 65 -14.12 1.57 4.08
C ARG A 65 -14.75 2.17 2.84
N GLU A 66 -14.81 3.50 2.75
CA GLU A 66 -15.35 4.21 1.59
C GLU A 66 -14.58 3.88 0.31
N GLN A 67 -13.26 3.70 0.39
CA GLN A 67 -12.45 3.28 -0.76
C GLN A 67 -12.63 1.81 -1.12
N SER A 68 -12.91 0.93 -0.16
CA SER A 68 -13.15 -0.49 -0.43
C SER A 68 -14.37 -0.76 -1.32
N ASP A 69 -15.33 0.17 -1.37
CA ASP A 69 -16.48 0.09 -2.27
C ASP A 69 -16.10 0.45 -3.72
N ALA A 70 -15.07 1.27 -3.93
CA ALA A 70 -14.62 1.71 -5.26
C ALA A 70 -13.48 0.84 -5.83
N GLY A 71 -12.68 0.23 -4.97
CA GLY A 71 -11.46 -0.48 -5.32
C GLY A 71 -10.32 -0.04 -4.42
N LEU A 72 -9.80 -0.95 -3.61
CA LEU A 72 -8.78 -0.69 -2.61
C LEU A 72 -7.70 -1.75 -2.65
N THR A 73 -6.46 -1.28 -2.59
CA THR A 73 -5.31 -2.11 -2.23
C THR A 73 -4.76 -1.63 -0.90
N VAL A 74 -4.53 -2.53 0.05
CA VAL A 74 -3.87 -2.21 1.33
C VAL A 74 -2.58 -3.01 1.46
N PHE A 75 -1.48 -2.31 1.69
CA PHE A 75 -0.21 -2.87 2.09
C PHE A 75 -0.17 -2.95 3.61
N CYS A 76 -0.40 -4.13 4.14
CA CYS A 76 -0.52 -4.37 5.57
C CYS A 76 0.83 -4.79 6.17
N PRO A 77 1.49 -3.94 6.97
CA PRO A 77 2.70 -4.36 7.67
C PRO A 77 2.36 -5.46 8.69
N ASP A 78 3.21 -6.47 8.77
CA ASP A 78 3.05 -7.54 9.75
C ASP A 78 3.16 -7.03 11.19
N ASP A 79 2.64 -7.81 12.13
CA ASP A 79 2.56 -7.41 13.53
C ASP A 79 3.95 -7.15 14.17
N GLY A 80 5.00 -7.82 13.69
CA GLY A 80 6.37 -7.60 14.14
C GLY A 80 6.93 -6.25 13.65
N ALA A 81 6.70 -5.93 12.38
CA ALA A 81 7.06 -4.63 11.80
C ALA A 81 6.34 -3.48 12.52
N VAL A 82 5.04 -3.62 12.81
CA VAL A 82 4.27 -2.62 13.55
C VAL A 82 4.76 -2.49 14.99
N ALA A 83 5.05 -3.59 15.67
CA ALA A 83 5.58 -3.57 17.04
C ALA A 83 6.91 -2.80 17.11
N ALA A 84 7.83 -3.03 16.17
CA ALA A 84 9.10 -2.32 16.09
C ALA A 84 8.91 -0.81 15.82
N PHE A 85 7.88 -0.44 15.04
CA PHE A 85 7.60 0.95 14.70
C PHE A 85 6.76 1.71 15.74
N THR A 86 6.10 1.00 16.67
CA THR A 86 5.15 1.57 17.64
C THR A 86 5.70 2.79 18.43
N PRO A 87 6.95 2.79 18.94
CA PRO A 87 7.49 3.95 19.64
C PRO A 87 7.52 5.21 18.76
N ARG A 88 7.91 5.06 17.49
CA ARG A 88 7.90 6.17 16.51
C ARG A 88 6.49 6.64 16.23
N PHE A 89 5.56 5.71 16.01
CA PHE A 89 4.15 6.03 15.75
C PHE A 89 3.52 6.83 16.90
N SER A 90 3.80 6.47 18.14
CA SER A 90 3.28 7.17 19.31
C SER A 90 3.78 8.61 19.47
N ASN A 91 4.94 8.94 18.88
CA ASN A 91 5.52 10.29 18.91
C ASN A 91 4.97 11.20 17.78
N LEU A 92 4.12 10.67 16.90
CA LEU A 92 3.49 11.42 15.82
C LEU A 92 2.24 12.16 16.29
N THR A 93 1.94 13.28 15.65
CA THR A 93 0.63 13.95 15.83
C THR A 93 -0.48 13.10 15.23
N ALA A 94 -1.73 13.31 15.66
CA ALA A 94 -2.88 12.57 15.13
C ALA A 94 -3.00 12.65 13.60
N ASP A 95 -2.72 13.82 13.01
CA ASP A 95 -2.73 14.00 11.55
C ASP A 95 -1.63 13.18 10.85
N ARG A 96 -0.44 13.11 11.46
CA ARG A 96 0.69 12.33 10.93
C ARG A 96 0.46 10.83 11.09
N GLN A 97 -0.15 10.40 12.19
CA GLN A 97 -0.60 9.03 12.37
C GLN A 97 -1.61 8.63 11.29
N ALA A 98 -2.62 9.46 11.05
CA ALA A 98 -3.62 9.21 10.02
C ALA A 98 -2.99 9.15 8.63
N SER A 99 -2.09 10.09 8.33
CA SER A 99 -1.34 10.15 7.09
C SER A 99 -0.51 8.88 6.84
N LEU A 100 0.23 8.42 7.85
CA LEU A 100 1.05 7.21 7.76
C LEU A 100 0.19 5.97 7.49
N LEU A 101 -0.94 5.83 8.18
CA LEU A 101 -1.83 4.68 7.96
C LEU A 101 -2.48 4.71 6.57
N LEU A 102 -2.84 5.90 6.06
CA LEU A 102 -3.39 6.06 4.71
C LEU A 102 -2.35 5.90 3.61
N TYR A 103 -1.06 6.11 3.91
CA TYR A 103 0.03 5.87 2.97
C TYR A 103 0.13 4.40 2.53
N HIS A 104 -0.35 3.49 3.37
CA HIS A 104 -0.40 2.06 3.10
C HIS A 104 -1.59 1.64 2.21
N GLY A 105 -2.40 2.58 1.73
CA GLY A 105 -3.56 2.29 0.87
C GLY A 105 -3.44 2.91 -0.52
N LEU A 106 -3.97 2.23 -1.55
CA LEU A 106 -4.14 2.76 -2.90
C LEU A 106 -5.63 2.83 -3.26
N ALA A 107 -6.03 3.88 -3.98
CA ALA A 107 -7.41 4.10 -4.44
C ALA A 107 -7.83 3.21 -5.63
N VAL A 108 -7.03 2.21 -5.96
CA VAL A 108 -7.28 1.27 -7.05
C VAL A 108 -6.97 -0.13 -6.51
N ARG A 109 -7.82 -1.09 -6.85
CA ARG A 109 -7.51 -2.51 -6.63
C ARG A 109 -6.49 -2.96 -7.67
N SER A 110 -5.29 -3.29 -7.23
CA SER A 110 -4.22 -3.81 -8.08
C SER A 110 -3.94 -5.26 -7.72
N SER A 111 -3.85 -6.11 -8.73
CA SER A 111 -3.45 -7.52 -8.56
C SER A 111 -1.94 -7.67 -8.66
N GLU A 112 -1.41 -8.74 -8.08
CA GLU A 112 0.04 -8.99 -8.08
C GLU A 112 0.56 -9.17 -9.51
N VAL A 113 -0.22 -9.85 -10.36
CA VAL A 113 0.06 -10.04 -11.77
C VAL A 113 0.15 -8.70 -12.51
N GLU A 114 -0.79 -7.79 -12.26
CA GLU A 114 -0.80 -6.47 -12.89
C GLU A 114 0.41 -5.63 -12.47
N LEU A 115 0.68 -5.55 -11.16
CA LEU A 115 1.83 -4.82 -10.62
C LEU A 115 3.16 -5.42 -11.13
N SER A 116 3.29 -6.76 -11.16
CA SER A 116 4.48 -7.44 -11.69
C SER A 116 4.66 -7.21 -13.20
N LEU A 117 3.59 -7.22 -14.00
CA LEU A 117 3.68 -6.94 -15.43
C LEU A 117 4.12 -5.49 -15.70
N LEU A 118 3.51 -4.53 -15.01
CA LEU A 118 3.85 -3.10 -15.16
C LEU A 118 5.31 -2.84 -14.80
N THR A 119 5.78 -3.41 -13.70
CA THR A 119 7.17 -3.25 -13.23
C THR A 119 8.16 -3.99 -14.12
N ARG A 120 7.86 -5.20 -14.62
CA ARG A 120 8.77 -5.89 -15.55
C ARG A 120 8.95 -5.17 -16.89
N LEU A 121 7.94 -4.44 -17.35
CA LEU A 121 7.99 -3.69 -18.60
C LEU A 121 8.64 -2.31 -18.40
N GLY A 122 8.35 -1.64 -17.29
CA GLY A 122 8.78 -0.26 -17.02
C GLY A 122 9.92 -0.09 -16.02
N GLY A 123 10.39 -1.18 -15.40
CA GLY A 123 11.29 -1.16 -14.25
C GLY A 123 10.55 -0.91 -12.94
N GLU A 124 10.41 0.36 -12.58
CA GLU A 124 9.70 0.79 -11.37
C GLU A 124 8.47 1.60 -11.76
N ILE A 125 7.40 1.50 -10.98
CA ILE A 125 6.20 2.32 -11.14
C ILE A 125 5.98 3.17 -9.89
N GLU A 126 5.53 4.40 -10.09
CA GLU A 126 5.13 5.29 -9.01
C GLU A 126 3.60 5.37 -8.95
N VAL A 127 3.04 5.13 -7.76
CA VAL A 127 1.60 5.10 -7.54
C VAL A 127 1.22 6.04 -6.41
N ARG A 128 0.12 6.77 -6.57
CA ARG A 128 -0.39 7.67 -5.54
C ARG A 128 -1.14 6.89 -4.46
N THR A 129 -0.78 7.17 -3.20
CA THR A 129 -1.39 6.58 -2.00
C THR A 129 -2.63 7.37 -1.55
N LEU A 130 -3.42 6.78 -0.65
CA LEU A 130 -4.61 7.40 -0.06
C LEU A 130 -4.30 8.58 0.87
N ASP A 131 -3.05 8.71 1.33
CA ASP A 131 -2.59 9.88 2.06
C ASP A 131 -2.69 11.18 1.23
N ARG A 132 -2.56 11.06 -0.11
CA ARG A 132 -2.55 12.18 -1.05
C ARG A 132 -1.46 13.23 -0.78
N GLY A 133 -0.40 12.86 -0.05
CA GLY A 133 0.73 13.75 0.23
C GLY A 133 0.44 14.76 1.33
N ARG A 134 -0.46 14.44 2.29
CA ARG A 134 -0.69 15.31 3.46
C ARG A 134 0.56 15.43 4.33
N TRP A 135 1.43 14.42 4.32
CA TRP A 135 2.67 14.41 5.07
C TRP A 135 3.86 13.94 4.21
N GLY A 136 4.05 14.56 3.04
CA GLY A 136 5.11 14.16 2.12
C GLY A 136 4.70 14.30 0.67
N TYR A 137 5.24 13.42 -0.17
CA TYR A 137 4.91 13.37 -1.59
C TYR A 137 3.69 12.49 -1.87
N GLY A 138 3.36 11.54 -0.98
CA GLY A 138 2.21 10.66 -1.11
C GLY A 138 2.31 9.66 -2.27
N MET A 139 3.52 9.45 -2.80
CA MET A 139 3.81 8.50 -3.88
C MET A 139 4.57 7.30 -3.34
N LEU A 140 4.23 6.11 -3.83
CA LEU A 140 4.87 4.84 -3.52
C LEU A 140 5.49 4.28 -4.78
N THR A 141 6.77 3.93 -4.72
CA THR A 141 7.46 3.18 -5.76
C THR A 141 7.25 1.70 -5.56
N ILE A 142 6.91 0.99 -6.63
CA ILE A 142 6.73 -0.45 -6.66
C ILE A 142 7.66 -1.02 -7.73
N CYS A 143 8.41 -2.08 -7.40
CA CYS A 143 9.21 -2.84 -8.36
C CYS A 143 9.03 -4.34 -8.17
N ASP A 144 9.09 -5.11 -9.26
CA ASP A 144 9.38 -6.55 -9.21
C ASP A 144 10.89 -6.73 -9.41
N CYS A 145 11.64 -6.59 -8.32
CA CYS A 145 13.08 -6.65 -8.34
C CYS A 145 13.56 -8.10 -8.10
N GLY A 146 13.61 -8.89 -9.17
CA GLY A 146 14.15 -10.26 -9.14
C GLY A 146 13.17 -11.33 -8.66
N GLY A 147 11.87 -11.16 -8.92
CA GLY A 147 10.82 -12.11 -8.53
C GLY A 147 10.27 -11.88 -7.12
N THR A 148 10.64 -10.78 -6.48
CA THR A 148 10.06 -10.33 -5.21
C THR A 148 9.57 -8.90 -5.39
N MET A 149 8.28 -8.67 -5.11
CA MET A 149 7.71 -7.34 -5.14
C MET A 149 8.21 -6.53 -3.94
N ARG A 150 8.78 -5.36 -4.24
CA ARG A 150 9.33 -4.41 -3.28
C ARG A 150 8.61 -3.08 -3.41
N LEU A 151 8.45 -2.43 -2.27
CA LEU A 151 7.73 -1.18 -2.10
C LEU A 151 8.67 -0.22 -1.38
N SER A 152 8.76 1.01 -1.87
CA SER A 152 9.57 2.04 -1.24
C SER A 152 8.91 3.40 -1.41
N SER A 153 9.20 4.31 -0.50
CA SER A 153 8.65 5.66 -0.58
C SER A 153 9.28 6.44 -1.74
N SER A 154 8.45 7.18 -2.50
CA SER A 154 8.95 8.11 -3.52
C SER A 154 8.80 9.56 -3.05
N PRO A 155 9.86 10.37 -3.12
CA PRO A 155 11.23 10.01 -3.49
C PRO A 155 11.89 9.16 -2.37
N PRO A 156 12.90 8.35 -2.71
CA PRO A 156 13.60 7.53 -1.74
C PRO A 156 14.22 8.42 -0.67
N SER A 157 13.98 8.08 0.59
CA SER A 157 14.61 8.75 1.72
C SER A 157 16.09 8.39 1.76
N PHE A 158 16.96 9.40 1.68
CA PHE A 158 18.41 9.20 1.75
C PHE A 158 18.90 8.86 3.15
N THR A 159 18.11 9.16 4.19
CA THR A 159 18.47 8.96 5.60
C THR A 159 17.90 7.68 6.19
N MET A 160 16.77 7.19 5.66
CA MET A 160 16.19 5.89 6.01
C MET A 160 15.61 5.23 4.77
N PRO A 161 16.32 4.28 4.14
CA PRO A 161 15.75 3.47 3.08
C PRO A 161 14.71 2.52 3.67
N ASP A 162 13.45 2.97 3.70
CA ASP A 162 12.32 2.15 4.11
C ASP A 162 11.83 1.36 2.88
N GLU A 163 12.50 0.23 2.62
CA GLU A 163 12.09 -0.74 1.60
C GLU A 163 11.31 -1.88 2.28
N ALA A 164 10.06 -2.08 1.86
CA ALA A 164 9.20 -3.16 2.33
C ALA A 164 9.06 -4.22 1.24
N ARG A 165 9.12 -5.49 1.62
CA ARG A 165 8.93 -6.63 0.71
C ARG A 165 7.55 -7.22 0.94
N VAL A 166 6.87 -7.52 -0.16
CA VAL A 166 5.60 -8.27 -0.10
C VAL A 166 5.91 -9.72 0.27
N THR A 167 5.38 -10.17 1.40
CA THR A 167 5.58 -11.52 1.94
C THR A 167 4.42 -12.46 1.63
N ASN A 168 3.21 -11.90 1.50
CA ASN A 168 2.01 -12.66 1.15
C ASN A 168 0.98 -11.76 0.47
N THR A 169 0.13 -12.36 -0.35
CA THR A 169 -0.97 -11.66 -1.03
C THR A 169 -2.29 -12.36 -0.68
N VAL A 170 -3.26 -11.58 -0.21
CA VAL A 170 -4.62 -12.04 0.07
C VAL A 170 -5.59 -11.25 -0.79
N VAL A 171 -6.17 -11.93 -1.77
CA VAL A 171 -7.29 -11.40 -2.56
C VAL A 171 -8.57 -11.69 -1.80
N TYR A 172 -9.28 -10.63 -1.38
CA TYR A 172 -10.48 -10.78 -0.57
C TYR A 172 -11.75 -10.81 -1.42
N ASN A 173 -11.86 -9.91 -2.39
CA ASN A 173 -12.95 -9.89 -3.37
C ASN A 173 -12.52 -9.12 -4.64
N ASP A 174 -13.47 -8.85 -5.53
CA ASP A 174 -13.26 -8.10 -6.78
C ASP A 174 -12.87 -6.61 -6.57
N ARG A 175 -12.87 -6.11 -5.33
CA ARG A 175 -12.62 -4.71 -4.97
C ARG A 175 -11.53 -4.51 -3.92
N LEU A 176 -11.10 -5.54 -3.19
CA LEU A 176 -10.13 -5.43 -2.11
C LEU A 176 -9.01 -6.46 -2.27
N THR A 177 -7.77 -5.97 -2.39
CA THR A 177 -6.56 -6.76 -2.29
C THR A 177 -5.75 -6.33 -1.07
N LEU A 178 -5.24 -7.30 -0.31
CA LEU A 178 -4.35 -7.08 0.82
C LEU A 178 -2.98 -7.69 0.50
N TYR A 179 -1.93 -6.94 0.72
CA TYR A 179 -0.55 -7.42 0.62
C TYR A 179 0.09 -7.34 1.99
N LEU A 180 0.58 -8.45 2.54
CA LEU A 180 1.38 -8.41 3.75
C LEU A 180 2.79 -7.96 3.39
N ILE A 181 3.34 -7.06 4.20
CA ILE A 181 4.67 -6.51 4.01
C ILE A 181 5.50 -6.61 5.28
N ASP A 182 6.82 -6.74 5.14
CA ASP A 182 7.75 -6.95 6.27
C ASP A 182 8.30 -5.67 6.92
N ALA A 183 7.86 -4.49 6.46
CA ALA A 183 8.27 -3.20 7.01
C ALA A 183 7.14 -2.17 6.95
N VAL A 184 7.17 -1.17 7.83
CA VAL A 184 6.24 -0.04 7.81
C VAL A 184 6.73 1.00 6.81
N LEU A 185 5.88 1.35 5.84
CA LEU A 185 6.19 2.38 4.85
C LEU A 185 5.97 3.77 5.45
N VAL A 186 7.01 4.61 5.39
CA VAL A 186 6.95 5.98 5.92
C VAL A 186 6.91 6.97 4.76
N PRO A 187 5.92 7.88 4.68
CA PRO A 187 5.92 8.93 3.68
C PRO A 187 7.24 9.70 3.70
N GLY A 188 7.91 9.82 2.55
CA GLY A 188 9.12 10.62 2.43
C GLY A 188 8.84 12.07 2.87
N ALA A 189 9.77 12.67 3.63
CA ALA A 189 9.59 14.01 4.16
C ALA A 189 9.28 15.01 3.02
N PRO A 190 8.26 15.88 3.15
CA PRO A 190 8.01 16.88 2.12
C PRO A 190 9.21 17.84 2.07
N ALA A 191 9.57 18.31 0.87
CA ALA A 191 10.70 19.22 0.59
C ALA A 191 10.77 20.50 1.45
N VAL A 192 9.77 20.78 2.29
CA VAL A 192 9.67 21.97 3.13
C VAL A 192 10.33 21.79 4.51
N PHE A 193 10.47 20.56 5.02
CA PHE A 193 11.01 20.31 6.37
C PHE A 193 12.51 20.01 6.43
N ASP A 194 13.22 20.02 5.30
CA ASP A 194 14.69 20.00 5.28
C ASP A 194 15.32 21.37 5.64
N TYR A 195 14.50 22.32 6.10
CA TYR A 195 14.98 23.62 6.59
C TYR A 195 15.63 23.52 7.96
N SER A 196 15.31 22.51 8.78
CA SER A 196 16.00 22.33 10.07
C SER A 196 17.41 21.81 9.88
N ASP A 197 17.64 20.90 8.93
CA ASP A 197 18.99 20.43 8.59
C ASP A 197 19.79 21.50 7.85
N SER A 198 19.14 22.31 7.01
CA SER A 198 19.75 23.51 6.43
C SER A 198 20.12 24.54 7.51
N LEU A 199 19.28 24.78 8.52
CA LEU A 199 19.59 25.69 9.63
C LEU A 199 20.71 25.15 10.51
N VAL A 200 20.70 23.86 10.86
CA VAL A 200 21.77 23.23 11.65
C VAL A 200 23.08 23.29 10.89
N THR A 201 23.07 23.00 9.58
CA THR A 201 24.25 23.09 8.70
C THR A 201 24.74 24.53 8.54
N VAL A 202 23.84 25.49 8.33
CA VAL A 202 24.17 26.92 8.25
C VAL A 202 24.73 27.42 9.59
N CYS A 203 24.15 27.02 10.72
CA CYS A 203 24.66 27.33 12.06
C CYS A 203 26.04 26.72 12.30
N PHE A 204 26.28 25.48 11.84
CA PHE A 204 27.59 24.83 11.95
C PHE A 204 28.65 25.54 11.11
N LEU A 205 28.31 25.92 9.86
CA LEU A 205 29.21 26.67 8.98
C LEU A 205 29.49 28.08 9.51
N LEU A 206 28.47 28.80 10.02
CA LEU A 206 28.66 30.09 10.71
C LEU A 206 29.54 29.94 11.96
N GLY A 207 29.35 28.88 12.74
CA GLY A 207 30.20 28.56 13.90
C GLY A 207 31.66 28.31 13.51
N ILE A 208 31.91 27.56 12.44
CA ILE A 208 33.27 27.31 11.93
C ILE A 208 33.90 28.61 11.41
N VAL A 209 33.17 29.41 10.65
CA VAL A 209 33.67 30.69 10.10
C VAL A 209 34.06 31.66 11.21
N THR A 210 33.23 31.78 12.25
CA THR A 210 33.54 32.64 13.41
C THR A 210 34.74 32.14 14.21
N LEU A 211 34.92 30.82 14.34
CA LEU A 211 36.06 30.22 15.02
C LEU A 211 37.37 30.41 14.24
N VAL A 212 37.33 30.25 12.92
CA VAL A 212 38.49 30.50 12.03
C VAL A 212 38.87 31.98 12.03
N LEU A 213 37.91 32.89 11.88
CA LEU A 213 38.16 34.32 11.92
C LEU A 213 38.70 34.77 13.30
N GLY A 214 38.14 34.25 14.40
CA GLY A 214 38.65 34.51 15.75
C GLY A 214 40.09 34.01 15.96
N SER A 215 40.42 32.85 15.38
CA SER A 215 41.78 32.28 15.43
C SER A 215 42.79 33.12 14.63
N CYS A 216 42.38 33.65 13.47
CA CYS A 216 43.18 34.56 12.67
C CYS A 216 43.43 35.89 13.37
N VAL A 217 42.40 36.49 13.98
CA VAL A 217 42.52 37.76 14.72
C VAL A 217 43.41 37.59 15.95
N LEU A 218 43.26 36.49 16.70
CA LEU A 218 44.10 36.22 17.87
C LEU A 218 45.57 35.99 17.51
N SER A 219 45.84 35.42 16.33
CA SER A 219 47.20 35.22 15.83
C SER A 219 47.87 36.52 15.39
N VAL A 220 47.10 37.50 14.89
CA VAL A 220 47.60 38.83 14.51
C VAL A 220 47.86 39.73 15.73
N ILE A 221 47.09 39.60 16.81
CA ILE A 221 47.28 40.38 18.05
C ILE A 221 48.49 39.88 18.87
N ARG A 222 48.91 38.62 18.67
CA ARG A 222 50.04 37.99 19.38
C ARG A 222 51.38 38.09 18.66
N ALA A 223 51.43 38.69 17.48
CA ALA A 223 52.64 38.97 16.70
C ALA A 223 53.09 40.42 16.92
#